data_AF-A0A2V6M8F1-F1
#
_entry.id   AF-A0A2V6M8F1-F1
#
_cell.length_a   1.000
_cell.length_b   1.000
_cell.length_c   1.000
_cell.angle_alpha   90.00
_cell.angle_beta   90.00
_cell.angle_gamma   90.00
#
_symmetry.space_group_name_H-M   'P 1'
#
loop_
_entity.id
_entity.type
_entity.pdbx_description
1 polymer ?
#
loop_
_entity_poly.entity_id
_entity_poly.type
_entity_poly.pdbx_seq_one_letter_code
_entity_poly.pdbx_strand_id
1 'polypeptide(L)'
;MSKLIATTVFVILTVSLLSASDLPLGGMRLIDGYALRRESAVDAAAWRIEKQNGPRIEFESGPSEGSWADPKDMKEYTWYRERIVNRHSVRLALTKPGLRTVWDEKGDISPGNVLLITFLLGGPRSANTANFKVKIANPAEVADVLLMVLTFDPAKGGF
;
A
#
# COMPACT_ATOMS: atom_id res chain seq x y z
N MET A 1 -41.70 48.85 20.26
CA MET A 1 -40.51 49.08 19.42
C MET A 1 -39.60 47.85 19.55
N SER A 2 -39.71 46.89 18.64
CA SER A 2 -38.86 45.67 18.64
C SER A 2 -37.85 45.77 17.50
N LYS A 3 -36.55 45.69 17.83
CA LYS A 3 -35.47 45.65 16.85
C LYS A 3 -35.17 44.19 16.48
N LEU A 4 -35.37 43.87 15.21
CA LEU A 4 -34.94 42.60 14.60
C LEU A 4 -33.43 42.72 14.28
N ILE A 5 -32.61 41.84 14.84
CA ILE A 5 -31.18 41.73 14.48
C ILE A 5 -31.07 40.57 13.49
N ALA A 6 -30.78 40.87 12.23
CA ALA A 6 -30.53 39.87 11.20
C ALA A 6 -29.05 39.47 11.24
N THR A 7 -28.76 38.25 11.66
CA THR A 7 -27.42 37.68 11.66
C THR A 7 -27.17 37.01 10.31
N THR A 8 -26.40 37.66 9.43
CA THR A 8 -25.94 37.06 8.18
C THR A 8 -24.79 36.09 8.48
N VAL A 9 -25.02 34.79 8.27
CA VAL A 9 -23.98 33.77 8.35
C VAL A 9 -23.28 33.69 7.00
N PHE A 10 -21.97 33.98 6.99
CA PHE A 10 -21.11 33.88 5.82
C PHE A 10 -20.47 32.48 5.79
N VAL A 11 -20.95 31.60 4.91
CA VAL A 11 -20.33 30.28 4.71
C VAL A 11 -19.24 30.42 3.67
N ILE A 12 -17.98 30.37 4.11
CA ILE A 12 -16.82 30.33 3.22
C ILE A 12 -16.63 28.88 2.78
N LEU A 13 -17.02 28.57 1.54
CA LEU A 13 -16.64 27.32 0.88
C LEU A 13 -15.17 27.44 0.44
N THR A 14 -14.25 26.84 1.20
CA THR A 14 -12.88 26.63 0.73
C THR A 14 -12.86 25.45 -0.25
N VAL A 15 -12.78 25.76 -1.55
CA VAL A 15 -12.49 24.75 -2.58
C VAL A 15 -10.99 24.50 -2.57
N SER A 16 -10.55 23.43 -1.91
CA SER A 16 -9.16 22.97 -1.97
C SER A 16 -8.89 22.41 -3.36
N LEU A 17 -8.16 23.14 -4.19
CA LEU A 17 -7.59 22.63 -5.44
C LEU A 17 -6.53 21.57 -5.09
N LEU A 18 -6.87 20.29 -5.24
CA LEU A 18 -5.90 19.20 -5.25
C LEU A 18 -4.93 19.45 -6.42
N SER A 19 -3.63 19.59 -6.12
CA SER A 19 -2.62 19.76 -7.15
C SER A 19 -2.42 18.43 -7.88
N ALA A 20 -2.28 18.46 -9.20
CA ALA A 20 -2.08 17.27 -10.04
C ALA A 20 -0.79 16.48 -9.70
N SER A 21 0.08 17.02 -8.86
CA SER A 21 1.28 16.39 -8.29
C SER A 21 1.00 15.39 -7.15
N ASP A 22 -0.24 15.29 -6.68
CA ASP A 22 -0.61 14.48 -5.50
C ASP A 22 -1.16 13.09 -5.87
N LEU A 23 -1.16 12.72 -7.15
CA LEU A 23 -1.63 11.41 -7.57
C LEU A 23 -0.70 10.32 -7.04
N PRO A 24 -1.22 9.34 -6.27
CA PRO A 24 -0.41 8.24 -5.76
C PRO A 24 0.26 7.49 -6.92
N LEU A 25 1.47 7.01 -6.67
CA LEU A 25 2.24 6.29 -7.68
C LEU A 25 1.44 5.11 -8.27
N GLY A 26 1.52 4.93 -9.58
CA GLY A 26 0.76 3.90 -10.29
C GLY A 26 -0.75 4.11 -10.24
N GLY A 27 -1.23 5.32 -9.96
CA GLY A 27 -2.66 5.62 -9.93
C GLY A 27 -3.42 4.91 -8.81
N MET A 28 -2.74 4.51 -7.73
CA MET A 28 -3.40 3.95 -6.54
C MET A 28 -4.45 4.91 -6.00
N ARG A 29 -5.55 4.37 -5.50
CA ARG A 29 -6.59 5.11 -4.79
C ARG A 29 -6.41 4.91 -3.30
N LEU A 30 -5.97 5.95 -2.61
CA LEU A 30 -5.88 5.92 -1.16
C LEU A 30 -7.27 6.09 -0.55
N ILE A 31 -7.54 5.35 0.52
CA ILE A 31 -8.73 5.54 1.36
C ILE A 31 -8.53 6.78 2.24
N ASP A 32 -9.63 7.44 2.63
CA ASP A 32 -9.58 8.63 3.48
C ASP A 32 -8.72 8.45 4.75
N GLY A 33 -7.79 9.40 4.91
CA GLY A 33 -6.84 9.45 6.02
C GLY A 33 -5.51 8.71 5.77
N TYR A 34 -5.37 7.98 4.67
CA TYR A 34 -4.07 7.46 4.24
C TYR A 34 -3.31 8.50 3.41
N ALA A 35 -2.00 8.55 3.60
CA ALA A 35 -1.09 9.40 2.83
C ALA A 35 0.07 8.56 2.26
N LEU A 36 0.47 8.86 1.02
CA LEU A 36 1.68 8.32 0.41
C LEU A 36 2.87 9.25 0.69
N ARG A 37 3.97 8.70 1.17
CA ARG A 37 5.24 9.39 1.39
C ARG A 37 6.35 8.68 0.64
N ARG A 38 7.16 9.43 -0.08
CA ARG A 38 8.36 8.89 -0.71
C ARG A 38 9.45 8.73 0.32
N GLU A 39 10.12 7.59 0.31
CA GLU A 39 11.32 7.34 1.09
C GLU A 39 12.55 7.35 0.18
N SER A 40 13.71 7.66 0.76
CA SER A 40 14.98 7.57 0.04
C SER A 40 15.58 6.19 0.30
N ALA A 41 15.69 5.38 -0.74
CA ALA A 41 16.55 4.19 -0.77
C ALA A 41 17.70 4.43 -1.76
N VAL A 42 18.83 3.75 -1.54
CA VAL A 42 20.07 3.98 -2.29
C VAL A 42 19.95 3.50 -3.73
N ASP A 43 19.21 2.42 -3.95
CA ASP A 43 19.13 1.66 -5.20
C ASP A 43 17.69 1.30 -5.63
N ALA A 44 16.69 1.58 -4.78
CA ALA A 44 15.30 1.30 -5.05
C ALA A 44 14.43 2.56 -4.97
N ALA A 45 13.29 2.52 -5.63
CA ALA A 45 12.26 3.49 -5.42
C ALA A 45 11.34 2.97 -4.30
N ALA A 46 11.33 3.68 -3.16
CA ALA A 46 10.65 3.26 -1.94
C ALA A 46 9.62 4.30 -1.49
N TRP A 47 8.50 3.81 -0.97
CA TRP A 47 7.41 4.63 -0.46
C TRP A 47 6.74 3.98 0.75
N ARG A 48 6.00 4.81 1.47
CA ARG A 48 5.16 4.44 2.60
C ARG A 48 3.75 4.93 2.39
N ILE A 49 2.77 4.07 2.59
CA ILE A 49 1.36 4.46 2.72
C ILE A 49 0.99 4.28 4.19
N GLU A 50 0.57 5.35 4.85
CA GLU A 50 0.29 5.31 6.30
C GLU A 50 -0.92 6.18 6.68
N LYS A 51 -1.58 5.78 7.76
CA LYS A 51 -2.65 6.51 8.43
C LYS A 51 -2.34 6.59 9.92
N GLN A 52 -2.78 7.65 10.59
CA GLN A 52 -2.63 7.76 12.04
C GLN A 52 -3.29 6.57 12.74
N ASN A 53 -2.52 5.83 13.54
CA ASN A 53 -2.94 4.60 14.24
C ASN A 53 -3.48 3.48 13.31
N GLY A 54 -3.16 3.53 12.01
CA GLY A 54 -3.52 2.52 11.03
C GLY A 54 -2.33 1.66 10.62
N PRO A 55 -2.56 0.70 9.71
CA PRO A 55 -1.48 -0.08 9.14
C PRO A 55 -0.53 0.81 8.34
N ARG A 56 0.76 0.49 8.41
CA ARG A 56 1.82 1.06 7.60
C ARG A 56 2.16 0.09 6.47
N ILE A 57 1.93 0.52 5.23
CA ILE A 57 2.24 -0.26 4.03
C ILE A 57 3.57 0.25 3.48
N GLU A 58 4.53 -0.63 3.35
CA GLU A 58 5.79 -0.35 2.68
C GLU A 58 5.70 -0.82 1.24
N PHE A 59 6.23 -0.01 0.33
CA PHE A 59 6.13 -0.20 -1.10
C PHE A 59 7.49 0.03 -1.74
N GLU A 60 7.97 -0.96 -2.49
CA GLU A 60 9.20 -0.89 -3.27
C GLU A 60 8.93 -1.33 -4.71
N SER A 61 9.58 -0.70 -5.67
CA SER A 61 9.50 -1.13 -7.07
C SER A 61 10.79 -0.86 -7.83
N GLY A 62 11.18 -1.81 -8.66
CA GLY A 62 12.40 -1.75 -9.42
C GLY A 62 12.73 -3.05 -10.16
N PRO A 63 13.75 -3.03 -11.04
CA PRO A 63 14.10 -4.16 -11.91
C PRO A 63 14.68 -5.38 -11.18
N SER A 64 15.08 -5.23 -9.91
CA SER A 64 15.84 -6.24 -9.15
C SER A 64 15.29 -6.48 -7.73
N GLU A 65 14.04 -6.09 -7.45
CA GLU A 65 13.46 -6.24 -6.11
C GLU A 65 13.10 -7.70 -5.76
N GLY A 66 12.88 -8.53 -6.79
CA GLY A 66 12.40 -9.90 -6.60
C GLY A 66 10.96 -9.96 -6.08
N SER A 67 10.46 -11.15 -5.78
CA SER A 67 9.06 -11.35 -5.35
C SER A 67 9.00 -11.49 -3.84
N TRP A 68 8.37 -10.57 -3.12
CA TRP A 68 8.14 -10.73 -1.68
C TRP A 68 7.14 -11.86 -1.39
N ALA A 69 6.10 -12.01 -2.21
CA ALA A 69 5.19 -13.16 -2.16
C ALA A 69 5.69 -14.27 -3.10
N ASP A 70 6.81 -14.94 -2.80
CA ASP A 70 7.38 -16.02 -3.64
C ASP A 70 6.67 -17.37 -3.41
N PRO A 71 6.20 -18.07 -4.46
CA PRO A 71 5.60 -19.40 -4.33
C PRO A 71 6.53 -20.46 -3.70
N LYS A 72 7.85 -20.25 -3.67
CA LYS A 72 8.79 -21.15 -2.97
C LYS A 72 8.58 -21.15 -1.46
N ASP A 73 8.03 -20.06 -0.92
CA ASP A 73 7.82 -19.88 0.52
C ASP A 73 6.39 -20.26 0.95
N MET A 74 5.62 -20.99 0.11
CA MET A 74 4.23 -21.38 0.41
C MET A 74 4.05 -22.10 1.76
N LYS A 75 5.07 -22.80 2.25
CA LYS A 75 5.05 -23.45 3.58
C LYS A 75 4.99 -22.45 4.75
N GLU A 76 5.39 -21.21 4.49
CA GLU A 76 5.47 -20.10 5.44
C GLU A 76 4.19 -19.25 5.43
N TYR A 77 3.30 -19.48 4.45
CA TYR A 77 2.08 -18.72 4.31
C TYR A 77 0.88 -19.43 4.97
N THR A 78 0.02 -18.65 5.61
CA THR A 78 -1.33 -19.07 6.01
C THR A 78 -2.17 -19.30 4.75
N TRP A 79 -2.02 -18.44 3.74
CA TRP A 79 -2.60 -18.61 2.42
C TRP A 79 -1.78 -17.89 1.36
N TYR A 80 -1.89 -18.37 0.12
CA TYR A 80 -1.27 -17.81 -1.08
C TYR A 80 -2.27 -17.81 -2.25
N ARG A 81 -2.30 -16.74 -3.05
CA ARG A 81 -3.16 -16.62 -4.23
C ARG A 81 -2.44 -15.87 -5.35
N GLU A 82 -2.67 -16.31 -6.58
CA GLU A 82 -2.31 -15.55 -7.78
C GLU A 82 -3.57 -15.04 -8.47
N ARG A 83 -3.54 -13.82 -8.97
CA ARG A 83 -4.64 -13.19 -9.72
C ARG A 83 -4.09 -12.32 -10.84
N ILE A 84 -4.90 -12.03 -11.85
CA ILE A 84 -4.60 -11.02 -12.84
C ILE A 84 -5.32 -9.73 -12.45
N VAL A 85 -4.59 -8.63 -12.28
CA VAL A 85 -5.11 -7.30 -11.95
C VAL A 85 -4.44 -6.29 -12.88
N ASN A 86 -5.21 -5.45 -13.55
CA ASN A 86 -4.69 -4.47 -14.52
C ASN A 86 -3.71 -5.07 -15.53
N ARG A 87 -4.00 -6.29 -16.03
CA ARG A 87 -3.15 -7.08 -16.96
C ARG A 87 -1.81 -7.59 -16.40
N HIS A 88 -1.56 -7.42 -15.11
CA HIS A 88 -0.37 -7.91 -14.44
C HIS A 88 -0.72 -9.13 -13.59
N SER A 89 0.23 -10.07 -13.48
CA SER A 89 0.12 -11.15 -12.50
C SER A 89 0.46 -10.59 -11.12
N VAL A 90 -0.44 -10.82 -10.17
CA VAL A 90 -0.35 -10.36 -8.79
C VAL A 90 -0.35 -11.57 -7.87
N ARG A 91 0.67 -11.67 -7.02
CA ARG A 91 0.79 -12.67 -5.98
C ARG A 91 0.41 -12.04 -4.65
N LEU A 92 -0.45 -12.71 -3.90
CA LEU A 92 -0.88 -12.30 -2.58
C LEU A 92 -0.58 -13.43 -1.60
N ALA A 93 0.08 -13.10 -0.49
CA ALA A 93 0.37 -14.04 0.57
C ALA A 93 0.13 -13.41 1.93
N LEU A 94 -0.42 -14.19 2.86
CA LEU A 94 -0.43 -13.83 4.28
C LEU A 94 0.48 -14.81 5.01
N THR A 95 1.49 -14.30 5.71
CA THR A 95 2.41 -15.16 6.47
C THR A 95 1.69 -15.87 7.62
N LYS A 96 2.26 -16.97 8.10
CA LYS A 96 1.84 -17.60 9.36
C LYS A 96 2.23 -16.70 10.53
N PRO A 97 1.40 -16.62 11.58
CA PRO A 97 1.77 -15.95 12.82
C PRO A 97 3.10 -16.51 13.36
N GLY A 98 3.94 -15.68 13.95
CA GLY A 98 5.20 -16.16 14.55
C GLY A 98 6.40 -16.12 13.62
N LEU A 99 6.22 -15.98 12.31
CA LEU A 99 7.33 -15.93 11.38
C LEU A 99 8.03 -14.58 11.45
N ARG A 100 9.33 -14.64 11.73
CA ARG A 100 10.20 -13.51 11.51
C ARG A 100 10.47 -13.39 10.03
N THR A 101 10.26 -12.20 9.51
CA THR A 101 10.70 -11.87 8.17
C THR A 101 12.07 -11.22 8.22
N VAL A 102 12.85 -11.30 7.14
CA VAL A 102 14.15 -10.61 7.07
C VAL A 102 14.01 -9.08 7.15
N TRP A 103 12.77 -8.58 7.05
CA TRP A 103 12.40 -7.17 7.09
C TRP A 103 11.90 -6.70 8.46
N ASP A 104 11.83 -7.58 9.46
CA ASP A 104 11.44 -7.17 10.81
C ASP A 104 12.56 -6.32 11.43
N GLU A 105 12.22 -5.12 11.92
CA GLU A 105 13.17 -4.27 12.62
C GLU A 105 13.75 -5.02 13.84
N LYS A 106 15.06 -4.86 14.05
CA LYS A 106 15.79 -5.54 15.11
C LYS A 106 15.29 -5.05 16.48
N GLY A 107 14.29 -5.74 17.05
CA GLY A 107 13.67 -5.38 18.32
C GLY A 107 12.15 -5.37 18.30
N ASP A 108 11.52 -5.35 17.13
CA ASP A 108 10.08 -5.61 16.99
C ASP A 108 9.84 -7.12 17.07
N ILE A 109 9.59 -7.59 18.29
CA ILE A 109 9.40 -9.02 18.59
C ILE A 109 7.94 -9.43 18.35
N SER A 110 7.03 -8.50 18.07
CA SER A 110 5.60 -8.80 17.97
C SER A 110 5.35 -9.59 16.70
N PRO A 111 5.12 -10.91 16.78
CA PRO A 111 4.88 -11.71 15.60
C PRO A 111 3.49 -11.34 15.08
N GLY A 112 3.43 -10.87 13.85
CA GLY A 112 2.18 -10.48 13.19
C GLY A 112 1.97 -11.25 11.90
N ASN A 113 0.73 -11.31 11.44
CA ASN A 113 0.48 -11.74 10.07
C ASN A 113 0.95 -10.61 9.15
N VAL A 114 1.91 -10.89 8.28
CA VAL A 114 2.37 -9.94 7.26
C VAL A 114 1.65 -10.27 5.96
N LEU A 115 0.93 -9.30 5.41
CA LEU A 115 0.35 -9.39 4.08
C LEU A 115 1.40 -8.88 3.07
N LEU A 116 1.73 -9.75 2.13
CA LEU A 116 2.68 -9.52 1.04
C LEU A 116 1.89 -9.50 -0.27
N ILE A 117 2.12 -8.49 -1.09
CA ILE A 117 1.49 -8.34 -2.41
C ILE A 117 2.59 -8.00 -3.42
N THR A 118 2.76 -8.83 -4.44
CA THR A 118 3.77 -8.61 -5.48
C THR A 118 3.08 -8.52 -6.84
N PHE A 119 3.27 -7.39 -7.52
CA PHE A 119 2.97 -7.23 -8.95
C PHE A 119 4.21 -7.61 -9.77
N LEU A 120 4.04 -8.55 -10.69
CA LEU A 120 5.10 -8.97 -11.60
C LEU A 120 5.11 -8.08 -12.84
N LEU A 121 6.07 -7.15 -12.93
CA LEU A 121 6.11 -6.10 -13.95
C LEU A 121 6.70 -6.60 -15.28
N GLY A 122 7.66 -7.51 -15.23
CA GLY A 122 8.27 -8.12 -16.43
C GLY A 122 7.75 -9.53 -16.79
N GLY A 123 6.60 -9.93 -16.26
CA GLY A 123 6.02 -11.27 -16.46
C GLY A 123 6.35 -12.29 -15.35
N PRO A 124 5.89 -13.56 -15.48
CA PRO A 124 5.77 -14.51 -14.37
C PRO A 124 7.06 -14.87 -13.61
N ARG A 125 8.23 -14.67 -14.22
CA ARG A 125 9.55 -15.00 -13.68
C ARG A 125 10.47 -13.79 -13.55
N SER A 126 9.95 -12.57 -13.73
CA SER A 126 10.78 -11.37 -13.69
C SER A 126 11.16 -11.00 -12.26
N ALA A 127 12.38 -10.49 -12.08
CA ALA A 127 12.80 -9.80 -10.88
C ALA A 127 12.32 -8.33 -10.85
N ASN A 128 11.82 -7.81 -11.97
CA ASN A 128 11.16 -6.52 -12.05
C ASN A 128 9.76 -6.62 -11.44
N THR A 129 9.61 -6.07 -10.25
CA THR A 129 8.38 -6.18 -9.46
C THR A 129 8.02 -4.86 -8.78
N ALA A 130 6.77 -4.78 -8.34
CA ALA A 130 6.31 -3.81 -7.37
C ALA A 130 5.78 -4.60 -6.18
N ASN A 131 6.43 -4.45 -5.03
CA ASN A 131 6.14 -5.20 -3.83
C ASN A 131 5.53 -4.31 -2.75
N PHE A 132 4.50 -4.80 -2.10
CA PHE A 132 3.87 -4.19 -0.95
C PHE A 132 3.93 -5.16 0.23
N LYS A 133 4.25 -4.64 1.41
CA LYS A 133 4.18 -5.39 2.67
C LYS A 133 3.52 -4.56 3.74
N VAL A 134 2.77 -5.23 4.60
CA VAL A 134 2.08 -4.60 5.72
C VAL A 134 1.87 -5.60 6.84
N LYS A 135 2.07 -5.15 8.07
CA LYS A 135 1.72 -5.92 9.27
C LYS A 135 0.22 -5.73 9.53
N ILE A 136 -0.51 -6.84 9.64
CA ILE A 136 -1.97 -6.85 9.79
C ILE A 136 -2.32 -7.23 11.23
N ALA A 137 -3.05 -6.37 11.91
CA ALA A 137 -3.60 -6.63 13.24
C ALA A 137 -4.97 -7.29 13.20
N ASN A 138 -5.79 -7.01 12.17
CA ASN A 138 -7.16 -7.50 12.07
C ASN A 138 -7.66 -7.60 10.61
N PRO A 139 -8.78 -8.30 10.34
CA PRO A 139 -9.29 -8.46 8.98
C PRO A 139 -9.72 -7.16 8.28
N ALA A 140 -10.11 -6.11 9.02
CA ALA A 140 -10.50 -4.84 8.40
C ALA A 140 -9.30 -4.16 7.73
N GLU A 141 -8.12 -4.24 8.34
CA GLU A 141 -6.87 -3.74 7.74
C GLU A 141 -6.52 -4.48 6.45
N VAL A 142 -6.77 -5.80 6.36
CA VAL A 142 -6.59 -6.54 5.10
C VAL A 142 -7.47 -5.96 4.01
N ALA A 143 -8.74 -5.70 4.31
CA ALA A 143 -9.69 -5.14 3.35
C ALA A 143 -9.24 -3.76 2.87
N ASP A 144 -8.87 -2.86 3.79
CA ASP A 144 -8.38 -1.51 3.46
C ASP A 144 -7.14 -1.57 2.56
N VAL A 145 -6.15 -2.41 2.91
CA VAL A 145 -4.93 -2.56 2.12
C VAL A 145 -5.26 -3.07 0.73
N LEU A 146 -6.09 -4.10 0.59
CA LEU A 146 -6.44 -4.65 -0.71
C LEU A 146 -7.23 -3.66 -1.57
N LEU A 147 -8.13 -2.87 -0.98
CA LEU A 147 -8.89 -1.84 -1.69
C LEU A 147 -8.01 -0.73 -2.25
N MET A 148 -6.89 -0.41 -1.58
CA MET A 148 -5.91 0.55 -2.09
C MET A 148 -4.92 -0.10 -3.07
N VAL A 149 -4.21 -1.13 -2.64
CA VAL A 149 -3.08 -1.72 -3.38
C VAL A 149 -3.54 -2.38 -4.68
N LEU A 150 -4.72 -3.01 -4.72
CA LEU A 150 -5.19 -3.64 -5.97
C LEU A 150 -5.67 -2.63 -7.02
N THR A 151 -5.72 -1.34 -6.69
CA THR A 151 -5.94 -0.27 -7.69
C THR A 151 -4.65 0.20 -8.35
N PHE A 152 -3.49 -0.24 -7.85
CA PHE A 152 -2.19 0.03 -8.47
C PHE A 152 -2.15 -0.47 -9.91
N ASP A 153 -1.74 0.42 -10.80
CA ASP A 153 -1.56 0.18 -12.22
C ASP A 153 -0.13 0.58 -12.59
N PRO A 154 0.77 -0.41 -12.77
CA PRO A 154 2.16 -0.14 -13.14
C PRO A 154 2.29 0.73 -14.40
N ALA A 155 1.34 0.64 -15.35
CA ALA A 155 1.38 1.42 -16.58
C ALA A 155 1.21 2.94 -16.34
N LYS A 156 0.75 3.35 -15.14
CA LYS A 156 0.59 4.76 -14.75
C LYS A 156 1.73 5.30 -13.90
N GLY A 157 2.65 4.45 -13.44
CA GLY A 157 3.71 4.85 -12.50
C GLY A 157 5.07 5.13 -13.16
N GLY A 158 5.25 4.79 -14.43
CA GLY A 158 6.50 5.01 -15.15
C GLY A 158 7.65 4.10 -14.68
N PHE A 159 7.35 2.82 -14.44
CA PHE A 159 8.32 1.78 -14.07
C PHE A 159 8.88 1.03 -15.28
#